data_AF-A0A1F8BYJ8-F1
#
_entry.id   AF-A0A1F8BYJ8-F1
#
_cell.length_a   1.000
_cell.length_b   1.000
_cell.length_c   1.000
_cell.angle_alpha   90.00
_cell.angle_beta   90.00
_cell.angle_gamma   90.00
#
_symmetry.space_group_name_H-M   'P 1'
#
loop_
_entity.id
_entity.type
_entity.pdbx_description
1 polymer ?
#
loop_
_entity_poly.entity_id
_entity_poly.type
_entity_poly.pdbx_seq_one_letter_code
_entity_poly.pdbx_strand_id
1 'polypeptide(L)'
;MINKNTQEAIKGAKIRLYQKDLFSQTWLAWDSSSFNQENPQETSADGSFQFFLPAGTYYFRVEAPGYRKVVSNIFRIDAVTPVNPTFELTPAKWFNFGWEKQEVKLKLPAITGGETPVGLNPESEAPLFSLPSTAGAFALTSLRGKPSVLSFLSSWSPASIEQLPILDELGSEGNSAAILVQDKSSKIFVFAQMGGYGLPLIVDEDGTVAAEYLVSNLPTHYFLDRRGVIKKIVTGVLGGEEIKDILISY
;
A
#
# COMPACT_ATOMS: atom_id res chain seq x y z
N MET A 1 18.08 16.99 -5.49
CA MET A 1 19.43 16.40 -5.58
C MET A 1 20.41 17.52 -5.77
N ILE A 2 21.36 17.68 -4.85
CA ILE A 2 22.27 18.82 -4.88
C ILE A 2 23.71 18.40 -4.59
N ASN A 3 24.67 19.17 -5.11
CA ASN A 3 26.07 19.03 -4.79
C ASN A 3 26.32 19.55 -3.36
N LYS A 4 26.95 18.75 -2.50
CA LYS A 4 27.20 19.11 -1.10
C LYS A 4 28.02 20.40 -0.95
N ASN A 5 28.97 20.65 -1.84
CA ASN A 5 29.90 21.77 -1.74
C ASN A 5 29.32 23.06 -2.36
N THR A 6 28.68 22.95 -3.52
CA THR A 6 28.20 24.13 -4.29
C THR A 6 26.72 24.41 -4.08
N GLN A 7 25.96 23.46 -3.52
CA GLN A 7 24.50 23.48 -3.40
C GLN A 7 23.75 23.53 -4.74
N GLU A 8 24.45 23.34 -5.86
CA GLU A 8 23.87 23.31 -7.20
C GLU A 8 23.11 22.01 -7.45
N ALA A 9 22.06 22.09 -8.27
CA ALA A 9 21.26 20.95 -8.67
C ALA A 9 22.07 19.93 -9.50
N ILE A 10 21.82 18.64 -9.29
CA ILE A 10 22.42 17.55 -10.06
C ILE A 10 21.34 16.89 -10.92
N LYS A 11 21.43 17.10 -12.24
CA LYS A 11 20.58 16.46 -13.25
C LYS A 11 21.05 15.04 -13.58
N GLY A 12 20.11 14.14 -13.87
CA GLY A 12 20.41 12.79 -14.36
C GLY A 12 21.06 11.87 -13.33
N ALA A 13 20.97 12.20 -12.04
CA ALA A 13 21.32 11.26 -10.99
C ALA A 13 20.31 10.11 -11.01
N LYS A 14 20.78 8.86 -10.94
CA LYS A 14 19.95 7.66 -10.93
C LYS A 14 19.57 7.31 -9.50
N ILE A 15 18.27 7.22 -9.25
CA ILE A 15 17.69 6.88 -7.94
C ILE A 15 17.00 5.54 -8.09
N ARG A 16 17.55 4.52 -7.43
CA ARG A 16 16.93 3.20 -7.34
C ARG A 16 16.35 3.00 -5.96
N LEU A 17 15.10 2.59 -5.90
CA LEU A 17 14.43 2.23 -4.66
C LEU A 17 14.47 0.71 -4.47
N TYR A 18 14.72 0.28 -3.24
CA TYR A 18 14.61 -1.10 -2.82
C TYR A 18 13.52 -1.22 -1.76
N GLN A 19 12.72 -2.29 -1.85
CA GLN A 19 11.72 -2.65 -0.85
C GLN A 19 12.17 -3.93 -0.15
N LYS A 20 11.90 -4.03 1.15
CA LYS A 20 12.04 -5.27 1.90
C LYS A 20 10.86 -6.18 1.55
N ASP A 21 11.16 -7.31 0.93
CA ASP A 21 10.17 -8.33 0.67
C ASP A 21 9.68 -8.93 2.00
N LEU A 22 8.36 -9.04 2.16
CA LEU A 22 7.75 -9.44 3.43
C LEU A 22 7.97 -10.93 3.73
N PHE A 23 8.08 -11.77 2.69
CA PHE A 23 8.20 -13.23 2.84
C PHE A 23 9.66 -13.67 3.01
N SER A 24 10.51 -13.31 2.06
CA SER A 24 11.92 -13.70 2.06
C SER A 24 12.77 -12.85 3.00
N GLN A 25 12.24 -11.73 3.49
CA GLN A 25 12.99 -10.72 4.26
C GLN A 25 14.20 -10.15 3.49
N THR A 26 14.27 -10.36 2.17
CA THR A 26 15.34 -9.89 1.30
C THR A 26 15.01 -8.51 0.71
N TRP A 27 16.04 -7.82 0.23
CA TRP A 27 15.86 -6.52 -0.42
C TRP A 27 15.79 -6.69 -1.93
N LEU A 28 14.63 -6.36 -2.48
CA LEU A 28 14.38 -6.41 -3.92
C LEU A 28 14.29 -5.00 -4.48
N ALA A 29 14.64 -4.81 -5.75
CA ALA A 29 14.31 -3.55 -6.43
C ALA A 29 12.79 -3.40 -6.41
N TRP A 30 12.29 -2.26 -5.95
CA TRP A 30 10.86 -2.03 -5.83
C TRP A 30 10.19 -2.10 -7.21
N ASP A 31 9.16 -2.91 -7.33
CA ASP A 31 8.35 -2.97 -8.54
C ASP A 31 7.45 -1.74 -8.62
N SER A 32 7.72 -0.90 -9.62
CA SER A 32 7.06 0.39 -9.82
C SER A 32 5.97 0.34 -10.90
N SER A 33 5.81 -0.80 -11.57
CA SER A 33 4.90 -0.98 -12.70
C SER A 33 3.44 -0.72 -12.31
N SER A 34 3.02 -1.20 -11.14
CA SER A 34 1.67 -0.99 -10.60
C SER A 34 1.36 0.47 -10.25
N PHE A 35 2.36 1.36 -10.20
CA PHE A 35 2.18 2.78 -9.91
C PHE A 35 2.45 3.68 -11.13
N ASN A 36 2.61 3.10 -12.31
CA ASN A 36 2.99 3.82 -13.53
C ASN A 36 4.20 4.75 -13.32
N GLN A 37 5.15 4.27 -12.53
CA GLN A 37 6.42 4.94 -12.22
C GLN A 37 7.58 4.09 -12.74
N GLU A 38 8.75 4.70 -12.87
CA GLU A 38 9.98 4.00 -13.20
C GLU A 38 10.83 3.73 -11.95
N ASN A 39 11.61 2.64 -11.98
CA ASN A 39 12.65 2.38 -10.99
C ASN A 39 13.83 1.67 -11.67
N PRO A 40 14.99 2.32 -11.83
CA PRO A 40 15.37 3.63 -11.26
C PRO A 40 14.70 4.82 -11.95
N GLN A 41 14.50 5.91 -11.21
CA GLN A 41 14.20 7.24 -11.77
C GLN A 41 15.49 8.03 -12.02
N GLU A 42 15.42 9.03 -12.89
CA GLU A 42 16.47 10.04 -13.07
C GLU A 42 15.99 11.41 -12.58
N THR A 43 16.89 12.20 -11.99
CA THR A 43 16.54 13.57 -11.58
C THR A 43 16.34 14.49 -12.76
N SER A 44 15.35 15.37 -12.62
CA SER A 44 15.07 16.49 -13.51
C SER A 44 16.21 17.51 -13.55
N ALA A 45 16.11 18.53 -14.43
CA ALA A 45 17.15 19.56 -14.60
C ALA A 45 17.42 20.37 -13.32
N ASP A 46 16.42 20.54 -12.46
CA ASP A 46 16.50 21.18 -11.14
C ASP A 46 16.90 20.20 -10.02
N GLY A 47 17.26 18.96 -10.38
CA GLY A 47 17.64 17.92 -9.43
C GLY A 47 16.45 17.32 -8.67
N SER A 48 15.20 17.62 -9.04
CA SER A 48 14.01 17.05 -8.40
C SER A 48 13.72 15.61 -8.87
N PHE A 49 13.03 14.85 -8.01
CA PHE A 49 12.42 13.55 -8.29
C PHE A 49 11.30 13.33 -7.27
N GLN A 50 10.38 12.41 -7.54
CA GLN A 50 9.32 12.06 -6.61
C GLN A 50 8.88 10.61 -6.83
N PHE A 51 8.78 9.87 -5.73
CA PHE A 51 8.16 8.57 -5.72
C PHE A 51 6.82 8.62 -4.99
N PHE A 52 5.79 7.97 -5.51
CA PHE A 52 4.61 7.62 -4.74
C PHE A 52 4.78 6.18 -4.25
N LEU A 53 5.01 6.01 -2.95
CA LEU A 53 5.35 4.73 -2.37
C LEU A 53 4.17 4.16 -1.59
N PRO A 54 3.78 2.89 -1.81
CA PRO A 54 2.82 2.24 -0.93
C PRO A 54 3.42 1.97 0.45
N ALA A 55 2.56 1.44 1.33
CA ALA A 55 3.01 0.94 2.62
C ALA A 55 4.10 -0.13 2.44
N GLY A 56 5.17 -0.04 3.21
CA GLY A 56 6.31 -0.92 3.10
C GLY A 56 7.56 -0.38 3.79
N THR A 57 8.63 -1.15 3.71
CA THR A 57 9.94 -0.77 4.27
C THR A 57 10.93 -0.65 3.13
N TYR A 58 11.63 0.49 3.05
CA TYR A 58 12.38 0.88 1.87
C TYR A 58 13.77 1.45 2.22
N TYR A 59 14.65 1.48 1.23
CA TYR A 59 15.80 2.37 1.21
C TYR A 59 16.12 2.83 -0.23
N PHE A 60 16.79 3.97 -0.36
CA PHE A 60 17.26 4.51 -1.63
C PHE A 60 18.72 4.17 -1.88
N ARG A 61 19.07 3.91 -3.14
CA ARG A 61 20.44 3.95 -3.66
C ARG A 61 20.53 5.01 -4.75
N VAL A 62 21.44 5.95 -4.57
CA VAL A 62 21.64 7.07 -5.50
C VAL A 62 23.04 7.00 -6.11
N GLU A 63 23.10 7.18 -7.42
CA GLU A 63 24.35 7.20 -8.19
C GLU A 63 24.33 8.35 -9.20
N ALA A 64 25.42 9.13 -9.26
CA ALA A 64 25.58 10.19 -10.26
C ALA A 64 27.05 10.19 -10.76
N PRO A 65 27.31 10.42 -12.06
CA PRO A 65 28.67 10.50 -12.59
C PRO A 65 29.52 11.55 -11.85
N GLY A 66 30.71 11.18 -11.39
CA GLY A 66 31.61 12.08 -10.68
C GLY A 66 31.29 12.28 -9.19
N TYR A 67 30.31 11.55 -8.63
CA TYR A 67 29.93 11.63 -7.22
C TYR A 67 30.08 10.28 -6.51
N ARG A 68 30.21 10.32 -5.17
CA ARG A 68 30.16 9.12 -4.34
C ARG A 68 28.75 8.51 -4.36
N LYS A 69 28.67 7.17 -4.29
CA LYS A 69 27.39 6.46 -4.15
C LYS A 69 26.79 6.72 -2.77
N VAL A 70 25.49 7.00 -2.74
CA VAL A 70 24.73 7.25 -1.51
C VAL A 70 23.72 6.14 -1.27
N VAL A 71 23.61 5.72 -0.02
CA VAL A 71 22.56 4.82 0.46
C VAL A 71 21.84 5.52 1.61
N SER A 72 20.50 5.55 1.58
CA SER A 72 19.75 6.11 2.71
C SER A 72 19.71 5.14 3.89
N ASN A 73 19.34 5.64 5.07
CA ASN A 73 18.78 4.76 6.09
C ASN A 73 17.55 4.02 5.56
N ILE A 74 17.26 2.89 6.19
CA ILE A 74 15.97 2.21 6.03
C ILE A 74 14.88 3.07 6.64
N PHE A 75 13.74 3.15 5.97
CA PHE A 75 12.55 3.85 6.45
C PHE A 75 11.29 3.02 6.16
N ARG A 76 10.24 3.30 6.92
CA ARG A 76 8.93 2.66 6.78
C ARG A 76 7.90 3.69 6.35
N ILE A 77 7.01 3.27 5.48
CA ILE A 77 5.84 3.99 5.01
C ILE A 77 4.62 3.14 5.40
N ASP A 78 3.58 3.77 5.97
CA ASP A 78 2.39 3.07 6.46
C ASP A 78 1.16 3.23 5.54
N ALA A 79 1.21 4.16 4.60
CA ALA A 79 0.17 4.45 3.61
C ALA A 79 0.80 5.05 2.34
N VAL A 80 0.08 5.12 1.21
CA VAL A 80 0.65 5.71 -0.01
C VAL A 80 1.12 7.14 0.26
N THR A 81 2.43 7.36 0.16
CA THR A 81 3.06 8.62 0.56
C THR A 81 3.92 9.14 -0.57
N PRO A 82 3.78 10.42 -0.98
CA PRO A 82 4.75 11.06 -1.86
C PRO A 82 6.07 11.26 -1.11
N VAL A 83 7.16 10.74 -1.68
CA VAL A 83 8.50 10.75 -1.10
C VAL A 83 9.47 11.41 -2.08
N ASN A 84 10.00 12.56 -1.70
CA ASN A 84 10.88 13.41 -2.51
C ASN A 84 12.04 14.02 -1.66
N PRO A 85 12.83 13.23 -0.93
CA PRO A 85 13.87 13.76 -0.07
C PRO A 85 14.98 14.43 -0.87
N THR A 86 15.60 15.45 -0.27
CA THR A 86 16.81 16.05 -0.83
C THR A 86 18.04 15.24 -0.42
N PHE A 87 18.80 14.78 -1.41
CA PHE A 87 20.11 14.15 -1.22
C PHE A 87 21.23 15.14 -1.57
N GLU A 88 22.20 15.25 -0.68
CA GLU A 88 23.45 15.99 -0.88
C GLU A 88 24.57 15.03 -1.29
N LEU A 89 25.05 15.16 -2.53
CA LEU A 89 26.09 14.29 -3.08
C LEU A 89 27.47 14.91 -2.92
N THR A 90 28.42 14.11 -2.42
CA THR A 90 29.82 14.50 -2.31
C THR A 90 30.57 14.16 -3.61
N PRO A 91 31.25 15.12 -4.26
CA PRO A 91 32.10 14.82 -5.43
C PRO A 91 33.14 13.75 -5.14
N ALA A 92 33.32 12.81 -6.06
CA ALA A 92 34.34 11.78 -5.95
C ALA A 92 35.72 12.39 -6.25
N LYS A 93 36.68 12.22 -5.34
CA LYS A 93 38.07 12.60 -5.58
C LYS A 93 38.76 11.49 -6.35
N TRP A 94 39.43 11.83 -7.45
CA TRP A 94 40.14 10.91 -8.36
C TRP A 94 41.17 9.98 -7.70
N PHE A 95 41.70 10.34 -6.53
CA PHE A 95 42.70 9.54 -5.80
C PHE A 95 42.15 8.63 -4.70
N ASN A 96 40.87 8.75 -4.34
CA ASN A 96 40.21 7.80 -3.44
C ASN A 96 39.40 6.81 -4.29
N PHE A 97 40.06 5.72 -4.68
CA PHE A 97 39.44 4.49 -5.20
C PHE A 97 38.69 3.77 -4.06
N GLY A 98 37.78 4.50 -3.42
CA GLY A 98 37.18 4.16 -2.14
C GLY A 98 35.73 3.75 -2.33
N TRP A 99 35.51 2.46 -2.21
CA TRP A 99 34.29 1.69 -1.93
C TRP A 99 33.43 2.22 -0.75
N GLU A 100 33.74 3.42 -0.24
CA GLU A 100 33.05 4.06 0.88
C GLU A 100 31.69 4.57 0.44
N LYS A 101 30.66 3.85 0.89
CA LYS A 101 29.26 4.28 0.80
C LYS A 101 29.07 5.49 1.73
N GLN A 102 28.44 6.54 1.22
CA GLN A 102 27.95 7.61 2.07
C GLN A 102 26.55 7.22 2.56
N GLU A 103 26.41 6.95 3.85
CA GLU A 103 25.09 6.78 4.47
C GLU A 103 24.48 8.15 4.77
N VAL A 104 23.21 8.33 4.41
CA VAL A 104 22.48 9.57 4.67
C VAL A 104 21.24 9.25 5.49
N LYS A 105 21.08 9.95 6.63
CA LYS A 105 19.84 9.94 7.40
C LYS A 105 18.84 10.87 6.73
N LEU A 106 17.83 10.29 6.10
CA LEU A 106 16.66 11.00 5.61
C LEU A 106 15.88 11.54 6.81
N LYS A 107 15.64 12.85 6.79
CA LYS A 107 14.59 13.46 7.59
C LYS A 107 13.32 13.42 6.76
N LEU A 108 12.63 12.29 6.80
CA LEU A 108 11.26 12.25 6.33
C LEU A 108 10.41 13.12 7.28
N PRO A 109 9.40 13.86 6.78
CA PRO A 109 8.44 14.50 7.68
C PRO A 109 7.91 13.44 8.66
N ALA A 110 7.70 13.83 9.92
CA ALA A 110 7.06 12.94 10.89
C ALA A 110 5.71 12.54 10.30
N ILE A 111 5.60 11.29 9.86
CA ILE A 111 4.36 10.75 9.33
C ILE A 111 3.50 10.47 10.56
N THR A 112 2.76 11.48 11.01
CA THR A 112 1.63 11.25 11.90
C THR A 112 0.71 10.28 11.18
N GLY A 113 0.60 9.07 11.73
CA GLY A 113 -0.20 8.00 11.14
C GLY A 113 -1.63 8.43 10.85
N GLY A 114 -2.17 7.90 9.75
CA GLY A 114 -3.58 7.99 9.42
C GLY A 114 -3.98 9.30 8.78
N GLU A 115 -3.59 9.52 7.52
CA GLU A 115 -4.45 10.32 6.65
C GLU A 115 -5.16 9.36 5.68
N THR A 116 -6.46 9.26 5.92
CA THR A 116 -7.44 8.59 5.09
C THR A 116 -7.33 9.05 3.63
N PRO A 117 -7.60 8.17 2.65
CA PRO A 117 -7.70 8.58 1.25
C PRO A 117 -8.65 9.79 1.14
N VAL A 118 -8.15 10.88 0.57
CA VAL A 118 -8.91 12.13 0.40
C VAL A 118 -10.16 11.84 -0.42
N GLY A 119 -11.33 11.89 0.23
CA GLY A 119 -12.66 11.81 -0.40
C GLY A 119 -13.69 10.97 0.37
N LEU A 120 -13.26 10.07 1.26
CA LEU A 120 -14.13 9.44 2.26
C LEU A 120 -13.66 9.87 3.65
N ASN A 121 -14.43 10.74 4.29
CA ASN A 121 -14.13 11.19 5.63
C ASN A 121 -14.42 10.03 6.60
N PRO A 122 -13.49 9.65 7.50
CA PRO A 122 -13.89 8.97 8.73
C PRO A 122 -15.09 9.72 9.31
N GLU A 123 -16.13 8.98 9.70
CA GLU A 123 -17.48 9.45 10.07
C GLU A 123 -18.51 9.63 8.93
N SER A 124 -18.20 9.31 7.67
CA SER A 124 -19.23 9.24 6.61
C SER A 124 -19.90 7.87 6.54
N GLU A 125 -21.17 7.84 6.12
CA GLU A 125 -21.83 6.57 5.74
C GLU A 125 -21.07 5.91 4.58
N ALA A 126 -20.89 4.61 4.66
CA ALA A 126 -20.26 3.85 3.59
C ALA A 126 -21.16 3.84 2.33
N PRO A 127 -20.60 4.07 1.12
CA PRO A 127 -21.37 4.02 -0.13
C PRO A 127 -22.13 2.70 -0.27
N LEU A 128 -23.46 2.78 -0.47
CA LEU A 128 -24.28 1.57 -0.58
C LEU A 128 -24.02 0.87 -1.91
N PHE A 129 -23.85 -0.44 -1.87
CA PHE A 129 -23.80 -1.28 -3.06
C PHE A 129 -24.62 -2.56 -2.90
N SER A 130 -24.94 -3.17 -4.04
CA SER A 130 -25.49 -4.52 -4.14
C SER A 130 -24.80 -5.24 -5.29
N LEU A 131 -24.03 -6.27 -4.98
CA LEU A 131 -23.19 -7.00 -5.93
C LEU A 131 -23.44 -8.52 -5.85
N PRO A 132 -23.16 -9.28 -6.91
CA PRO A 132 -23.13 -10.73 -6.83
C PRO A 132 -21.99 -11.21 -5.92
N SER A 133 -22.20 -12.33 -5.25
CA SER A 133 -21.18 -13.02 -4.45
C SER A 133 -21.28 -14.53 -4.64
N THR A 134 -20.30 -15.27 -4.12
CA THR A 134 -20.29 -16.74 -4.11
C THR A 134 -21.44 -17.37 -3.33
N ALA A 135 -22.11 -16.61 -2.45
CA ALA A 135 -23.27 -17.05 -1.67
C ALA A 135 -24.61 -16.46 -2.17
N GLY A 136 -24.64 -15.79 -3.33
CA GLY A 136 -25.80 -15.09 -3.86
C GLY A 136 -25.62 -13.57 -3.85
N ALA A 137 -26.72 -12.81 -3.96
CA ALA A 137 -26.64 -11.35 -3.92
C ALA A 137 -26.23 -10.85 -2.53
N PHE A 138 -25.27 -9.92 -2.47
CA PHE A 138 -24.80 -9.30 -1.24
C PHE A 138 -25.07 -7.79 -1.29
N ALA A 139 -25.68 -7.26 -0.23
CA ALA A 139 -25.90 -5.83 -0.06
C ALA A 139 -25.18 -5.34 1.19
N LEU A 140 -24.53 -4.18 1.13
CA LEU A 140 -23.80 -3.61 2.27
C LEU A 140 -24.66 -3.49 3.54
N THR A 141 -25.96 -3.21 3.39
CA THR A 141 -26.92 -3.09 4.49
C THR A 141 -27.02 -4.37 5.34
N SER A 142 -26.62 -5.52 4.83
CA SER A 142 -26.55 -6.79 5.58
C SER A 142 -25.52 -6.77 6.71
N LEU A 143 -24.54 -5.86 6.67
CA LEU A 143 -23.53 -5.68 7.73
C LEU A 143 -24.01 -4.77 8.87
N ARG A 144 -25.19 -4.16 8.77
CA ARG A 144 -25.73 -3.31 9.83
C ARG A 144 -26.13 -4.14 11.06
N GLY A 145 -26.13 -3.48 12.21
CA GLY A 145 -26.46 -4.07 13.52
C GLY A 145 -25.24 -4.54 14.32
N LYS A 146 -24.06 -4.63 13.68
CA LYS A 146 -22.81 -5.03 14.33
C LYS A 146 -21.59 -4.34 13.68
N PRO A 147 -20.52 -4.07 14.43
CA PRO A 147 -19.29 -3.57 13.85
C PRO A 147 -18.75 -4.58 12.84
N SER A 148 -18.33 -4.10 11.68
CA SER A 148 -17.91 -4.98 10.59
C SER A 148 -16.68 -4.45 9.86
N VAL A 149 -15.90 -5.34 9.26
CA VAL A 149 -14.79 -5.00 8.35
C VAL A 149 -15.16 -5.35 6.91
N LEU A 150 -15.14 -4.35 6.03
CA LEU A 150 -15.28 -4.52 4.59
C LEU A 150 -13.90 -4.46 3.94
N SER A 151 -13.48 -5.55 3.31
CA SER A 151 -12.12 -5.68 2.79
C SER A 151 -12.14 -5.76 1.27
N PHE A 152 -11.38 -4.88 0.61
CA PHE A 152 -11.14 -4.91 -0.83
C PHE A 152 -9.84 -5.66 -1.09
N LEU A 153 -9.92 -6.70 -1.90
CA LEU A 153 -8.86 -7.68 -2.15
C LEU A 153 -8.76 -7.99 -3.65
N SER A 154 -7.73 -8.73 -4.05
CA SER A 154 -7.65 -9.35 -5.38
C SER A 154 -7.27 -10.83 -5.31
N SER A 155 -7.68 -11.63 -6.32
CA SER A 155 -7.37 -13.06 -6.35
C SER A 155 -5.92 -13.35 -6.78
N TRP A 156 -5.14 -12.33 -7.13
CA TRP A 156 -3.82 -12.44 -7.76
C TRP A 156 -2.70 -11.79 -6.95
N SER A 157 -3.02 -11.02 -5.92
CA SER A 157 -2.03 -10.42 -5.02
C SER A 157 -1.72 -11.37 -3.86
N PRO A 158 -0.44 -11.71 -3.59
CA PRO A 158 -0.07 -12.54 -2.43
C PRO A 158 -0.60 -11.99 -1.10
N ALA A 159 -0.55 -10.68 -0.90
CA ALA A 159 -1.05 -10.03 0.32
C ALA A 159 -2.58 -10.18 0.47
N SER A 160 -3.33 -10.13 -0.64
CA SER A 160 -4.79 -10.38 -0.60
C SER A 160 -5.11 -11.85 -0.33
N ILE A 161 -4.34 -12.78 -0.89
CA ILE A 161 -4.49 -14.22 -0.65
C ILE A 161 -4.18 -14.55 0.82
N GLU A 162 -3.17 -13.92 1.42
CA GLU A 162 -2.83 -14.08 2.85
C GLU A 162 -3.94 -13.56 3.78
N GLN A 163 -4.63 -12.49 3.39
CA GLN A 163 -5.68 -11.88 4.19
C GLN A 163 -6.99 -12.68 4.22
N LEU A 164 -7.29 -13.43 3.16
CA LEU A 164 -8.56 -14.14 2.98
C LEU A 164 -8.86 -15.15 4.10
N PRO A 165 -7.96 -16.08 4.48
CA PRO A 165 -8.21 -17.02 5.57
C PRO A 165 -8.53 -16.32 6.91
N ILE A 166 -7.88 -15.19 7.20
CA ILE A 166 -8.10 -14.41 8.42
C ILE A 166 -9.52 -13.82 8.42
N LEU A 167 -9.94 -13.27 7.28
CA LEU A 167 -11.29 -12.74 7.13
C LEU A 167 -12.34 -13.84 7.14
N ASP A 168 -12.03 -15.02 6.63
CA ASP A 168 -12.91 -16.18 6.60
C ASP A 168 -13.25 -16.68 8.00
N GLU A 169 -12.23 -16.78 8.86
CA GLU A 169 -12.39 -17.13 10.27
C GLU A 169 -13.33 -16.13 10.97
N LEU A 170 -13.13 -14.83 10.74
CA LEU A 170 -14.00 -13.76 11.27
C LEU A 170 -15.40 -13.73 10.63
N GLY A 171 -15.52 -14.20 9.39
CA GLY A 171 -16.77 -14.24 8.63
C GLY A 171 -17.77 -15.21 9.23
N SER A 172 -17.31 -16.22 9.97
CA SER A 172 -18.16 -17.12 10.74
C SER A 172 -18.96 -16.39 11.84
N GLU A 173 -18.43 -15.29 12.38
CA GLU A 173 -19.13 -14.38 13.31
C GLU A 173 -19.99 -13.34 12.55
N GLY A 174 -19.85 -13.32 11.22
CA GLY A 174 -20.52 -12.45 10.26
C GLY A 174 -20.08 -10.99 10.31
N ASN A 175 -18.92 -10.69 10.90
CA ASN A 175 -18.42 -9.32 11.07
C ASN A 175 -17.44 -8.92 9.95
N SER A 176 -17.32 -9.72 8.90
CA SER A 176 -16.40 -9.46 7.78
C SER A 176 -17.08 -9.70 6.43
N ALA A 177 -16.62 -8.96 5.42
CA ALA A 177 -16.98 -9.17 4.03
C ALA A 177 -15.75 -8.90 3.14
N ALA A 178 -15.57 -9.70 2.10
CA ALA A 178 -14.47 -9.58 1.15
C ALA A 178 -15.00 -9.25 -0.25
N ILE A 179 -14.59 -8.12 -0.81
CA ILE A 179 -14.83 -7.71 -2.19
C ILE A 179 -13.58 -8.02 -3.00
N LEU A 180 -13.72 -8.90 -4.01
CA LEU A 180 -12.67 -9.16 -4.98
C LEU A 180 -12.87 -8.24 -6.19
N VAL A 181 -11.85 -7.43 -6.44
CA VAL A 181 -11.88 -6.34 -7.43
C VAL A 181 -11.27 -6.82 -8.75
N GLN A 182 -11.92 -6.47 -9.87
CA GLN A 182 -11.43 -6.67 -11.25
C GLN A 182 -11.15 -8.13 -11.63
N ASP A 183 -11.89 -9.06 -11.03
CA ASP A 183 -11.88 -10.48 -11.41
C ASP A 183 -13.26 -10.90 -11.94
N LYS A 184 -13.28 -11.75 -12.98
CA LYS A 184 -14.53 -12.28 -13.53
C LYS A 184 -15.26 -13.13 -12.51
N SER A 185 -16.59 -12.99 -12.45
CA SER A 185 -17.46 -13.76 -11.55
C SER A 185 -17.19 -15.28 -11.59
N SER A 186 -16.99 -15.86 -12.79
CA SER A 186 -16.69 -17.29 -12.95
C SER A 186 -15.35 -17.71 -12.35
N LYS A 187 -14.33 -16.84 -12.41
CA LYS A 187 -13.01 -17.09 -11.82
C LYS A 187 -13.08 -17.04 -10.31
N ILE A 188 -13.82 -16.09 -9.74
CA ILE A 188 -13.99 -15.94 -8.28
C ILE A 188 -14.73 -17.14 -7.70
N PHE A 189 -15.74 -17.67 -8.39
CA PHE A 189 -16.46 -18.86 -7.92
C PHE A 189 -15.55 -20.09 -7.82
N VAL A 190 -14.74 -20.34 -8.84
CA VAL A 190 -13.75 -21.43 -8.83
C VAL A 190 -12.70 -21.19 -7.75
N PHE A 191 -12.20 -19.96 -7.62
CA PHE A 191 -11.22 -19.57 -6.61
C PHE A 191 -11.75 -19.81 -5.18
N ALA A 192 -13.00 -19.45 -4.91
CA ALA A 192 -13.64 -19.69 -3.62
C ALA A 192 -13.76 -21.18 -3.30
N GLN A 193 -14.18 -21.97 -4.29
CA GLN A 193 -14.32 -23.41 -4.15
C GLN A 193 -12.96 -24.10 -3.88
N MET A 194 -11.90 -23.66 -4.56
CA MET A 194 -10.55 -24.18 -4.34
C MET A 194 -9.96 -23.77 -2.99
N GLY A 195 -10.24 -22.55 -2.53
CA GLY A 195 -9.78 -22.03 -1.25
C GLY A 195 -10.56 -22.55 -0.04
N GLY A 196 -11.75 -23.12 -0.26
CA GLY A 196 -12.60 -23.64 0.82
C GLY A 196 -13.18 -22.55 1.73
N TYR A 197 -13.30 -21.31 1.22
CA TYR A 197 -13.74 -20.17 2.01
C TYR A 197 -15.25 -20.22 2.30
N GLY A 198 -15.63 -20.02 3.56
CA GLY A 198 -17.01 -19.97 4.03
C GLY A 198 -17.65 -18.58 4.00
N LEU A 199 -16.84 -17.51 3.99
CA LEU A 199 -17.33 -16.14 3.88
C LEU A 199 -17.80 -15.81 2.45
N PRO A 200 -18.81 -14.94 2.28
CA PRO A 200 -19.19 -14.44 0.97
C PRO A 200 -18.03 -13.69 0.30
N LEU A 201 -17.58 -14.16 -0.86
CA LEU A 201 -16.67 -13.42 -1.74
C LEU A 201 -17.52 -12.62 -2.73
N ILE A 202 -17.59 -11.31 -2.51
CA ILE A 202 -18.34 -10.35 -3.31
C ILE A 202 -17.52 -10.02 -4.56
N VAL A 203 -18.19 -9.93 -5.70
CA VAL A 203 -17.55 -9.73 -7.01
C VAL A 203 -17.76 -8.30 -7.48
N ASP A 204 -16.68 -7.52 -7.53
CA ASP A 204 -16.63 -6.18 -8.13
C ASP A 204 -15.88 -6.27 -9.47
N GLU A 205 -16.53 -6.87 -10.47
CA GLU A 205 -15.92 -7.26 -11.75
C GLU A 205 -15.39 -6.06 -12.56
N ASP A 206 -16.06 -4.91 -12.48
CA ASP A 206 -15.69 -3.68 -13.17
C ASP A 206 -14.91 -2.69 -12.29
N GLY A 207 -14.80 -2.95 -10.99
CA GLY A 207 -14.13 -2.08 -10.04
C GLY A 207 -14.93 -0.82 -9.68
N THR A 208 -16.23 -0.76 -10.00
CA THR A 208 -17.06 0.42 -9.74
C THR A 208 -17.18 0.69 -8.24
N VAL A 209 -17.38 -0.36 -7.43
CA VAL A 209 -17.49 -0.19 -5.97
C VAL A 209 -16.14 0.19 -5.38
N ALA A 210 -15.05 -0.45 -5.81
CA ALA A 210 -13.70 -0.05 -5.42
C ALA A 210 -13.42 1.43 -5.73
N ALA A 211 -13.85 1.93 -6.89
CA ALA A 211 -13.69 3.32 -7.28
C ALA A 211 -14.53 4.28 -6.40
N GLU A 212 -15.78 3.94 -6.09
CA GLU A 212 -16.63 4.72 -5.16
C GLU A 212 -16.03 4.77 -3.74
N TYR A 213 -15.40 3.67 -3.33
CA TYR A 213 -14.68 3.59 -2.07
C TYR A 213 -13.29 4.24 -2.12
N LEU A 214 -12.87 4.78 -3.26
CA LEU A 214 -11.54 5.39 -3.47
C LEU A 214 -10.40 4.41 -3.17
N VAL A 215 -10.61 3.13 -3.47
CA VAL A 215 -9.64 2.06 -3.26
C VAL A 215 -8.59 2.14 -4.36
N SER A 216 -7.41 2.61 -3.98
CA SER A 216 -6.26 2.68 -4.88
C SER A 216 -5.22 1.58 -4.63
N ASN A 217 -5.35 0.81 -3.55
CA ASN A 217 -4.41 -0.24 -3.16
C ASN A 217 -5.16 -1.45 -2.58
N LEU A 218 -4.55 -2.63 -2.67
CA LEU A 218 -5.10 -3.87 -2.12
C LEU A 218 -4.02 -4.60 -1.30
N PRO A 219 -4.36 -5.20 -0.15
CA PRO A 219 -5.67 -5.15 0.48
C PRO A 219 -5.96 -3.79 1.14
N THR A 220 -7.24 -3.38 1.16
CA THR A 220 -7.72 -2.20 1.91
C THR A 220 -8.95 -2.57 2.74
N HIS A 221 -9.02 -2.10 3.98
CA HIS A 221 -10.01 -2.48 4.99
C HIS A 221 -10.75 -1.26 5.50
N TYR A 222 -12.08 -1.27 5.39
CA TYR A 222 -12.98 -0.26 5.92
C TYR A 222 -13.67 -0.84 7.15
N PHE A 223 -13.44 -0.23 8.30
CA PHE A 223 -14.10 -0.60 9.55
C PHE A 223 -15.34 0.25 9.73
N LEU A 224 -16.48 -0.43 9.87
CA LEU A 224 -17.80 0.15 9.94
C LEU A 224 -18.38 0.00 11.34
N ASP A 225 -19.04 1.04 11.86
CA ASP A 225 -19.88 0.94 13.05
C ASP A 225 -21.19 0.17 12.76
N ARG A 226 -21.99 -0.06 13.80
CA ARG A 226 -23.28 -0.78 13.69
C ARG A 226 -24.30 -0.13 12.73
N ARG A 227 -24.12 1.14 12.37
CA ARG A 227 -25.00 1.87 11.44
C ARG A 227 -24.47 1.83 10.00
N GLY A 228 -23.24 1.35 9.80
CA GLY A 228 -22.56 1.36 8.51
C GLY A 228 -21.76 2.65 8.26
N VAL A 229 -21.39 3.36 9.32
CA VAL A 229 -20.52 4.56 9.23
C VAL A 229 -19.06 4.11 9.24
N ILE A 230 -18.25 4.64 8.33
CA ILE A 230 -16.80 4.35 8.26
C ILE A 230 -16.12 5.00 9.46
N LYS A 231 -15.50 4.21 10.33
CA LYS A 231 -14.76 4.70 11.50
C LYS A 231 -13.25 4.69 11.29
N LYS A 232 -12.76 3.77 10.45
CA LYS A 232 -11.34 3.64 10.15
C LYS A 232 -11.12 3.01 8.78
N ILE A 233 -10.06 3.43 8.10
CA ILE A 233 -9.58 2.81 6.86
C ILE A 233 -8.13 2.38 7.09
N VAL A 234 -7.80 1.15 6.74
CA VAL A 234 -6.46 0.59 6.92
C VAL A 234 -6.02 -0.14 5.65
N THR A 235 -4.79 0.06 5.22
CA THR A 235 -4.22 -0.59 4.02
C THR A 235 -3.14 -1.58 4.41
N GLY A 236 -3.02 -2.68 3.65
CA GLY A 236 -2.05 -3.75 3.92
C GLY A 236 -2.64 -4.89 4.74
N VAL A 237 -1.84 -5.95 4.94
CA VAL A 237 -2.27 -7.16 5.65
C VAL A 237 -2.44 -6.87 7.14
N LEU A 238 -3.56 -7.33 7.71
CA LEU A 238 -3.91 -7.21 9.11
C LEU A 238 -4.07 -8.59 9.76
N GLY A 239 -3.57 -8.71 10.99
CA GLY A 239 -3.79 -9.89 11.82
C GLY A 239 -5.21 -9.98 12.36
N GLY A 240 -5.69 -11.19 12.65
CA GLY A 240 -7.05 -11.40 13.17
C GLY A 240 -7.33 -10.66 14.48
N GLU A 241 -6.39 -10.66 15.44
CA GLU A 241 -6.52 -9.94 16.70
C GLU A 241 -6.54 -8.42 16.50
N GLU A 242 -5.72 -7.90 15.58
CA GLU A 242 -5.72 -6.47 15.24
C GLU A 242 -7.09 -6.05 14.68
N ILE A 243 -7.70 -6.87 13.82
CA ILE A 243 -9.05 -6.61 13.30
C ILE A 243 -10.07 -6.59 14.44
N LYS A 244 -10.03 -7.58 15.35
CA LYS A 244 -10.95 -7.66 16.49
C LYS A 244 -10.82 -6.46 17.43
N ASP A 245 -9.61 -6.05 17.75
CA ASP A 245 -9.33 -4.89 18.61
C ASP A 245 -9.93 -3.61 18.03
N ILE A 246 -9.83 -3.42 16.71
CA ILE A 246 -10.43 -2.28 16.02
C ILE A 246 -11.96 -2.38 16.07
N LEU A 247 -12.54 -3.56 15.82
CA LEU A 247 -13.99 -3.76 15.81
C LEU A 247 -14.64 -3.54 17.19
N ILE A 248 -13.97 -3.93 18.28
CA ILE A 248 -14.46 -3.74 19.66
C ILE A 248 -14.54 -2.24 20.03
N SER A 249 -13.84 -1.38 19.31
CA SER A 249 -13.84 0.07 19.54
C SER A 249 -15.10 0.77 18.99
N TYR A 250 -16.00 0.07 18.28
CA TYR A 250 -17.16 0.64 17.56
C TYR A 250 -18.47 -0.14 17.80
#